data_AF-A0A6L7YH28-F1
#
_entry.id   AF-A0A6L7YH28-F1
#
_cell.length_a   1.000
_cell.length_b   1.000
_cell.length_c   1.000
_cell.angle_alpha   90.00
_cell.angle_beta   90.00
_cell.angle_gamma   90.00
#
_symmetry.space_group_name_H-M   'P 1'
#
loop_
_entity.id
_entity.type
_entity.pdbx_description
1 polymer ?
#
loop_
_entity_poly.entity_id
_entity_poly.type
_entity_poly.pdbx_seq_one_letter_code
_entity_poly.pdbx_strand_id
1 'polypeptide(L)'
;MTAERLFAYAYGVLAQPGYVDRFWDELEQPPPRLPITKDPALFARVADLGEELLHLHTYGERFRTPSRADIPQGEARCTEEVPPSPPPEGHSYDAEARVLRVGDGEFAPVSPEVYGYSVSGFHVVESWLNRRELKRSGRESSPLDEIRPERWEFTGELLALLWVLEETVRLQPLGAGFLDEVCASELFTAAELPMPTDTEREAPGAARQGAMRL
;
A
#
# COMPACT_ATOMS: atom_id res chain seq x y z
N MET A 1 -1.23 -25.43 3.59
CA MET A 1 -1.15 -24.03 3.11
C MET A 1 -2.57 -23.50 3.00
N THR A 2 -2.88 -22.35 3.60
CA THR A 2 -4.22 -21.72 3.48
C THR A 2 -4.24 -20.71 2.33
N ALA A 3 -5.42 -20.29 1.89
CA ALA A 3 -5.56 -19.28 0.83
C ALA A 3 -4.98 -17.93 1.27
N GLU A 4 -5.16 -17.57 2.54
CA GLU A 4 -4.63 -16.36 3.16
C GLU A 4 -3.11 -16.34 3.13
N ARG A 5 -2.46 -17.47 3.43
CA ARG A 5 -0.99 -17.59 3.36
C ARG A 5 -0.45 -17.47 1.96
N LEU A 6 -1.16 -18.04 0.97
CA LEU A 6 -0.77 -17.90 -0.44
C LEU A 6 -0.94 -16.45 -0.92
N PHE A 7 -2.02 -15.78 -0.51
CA PHE A 7 -2.25 -14.38 -0.84
C PHE A 7 -1.19 -13.48 -0.20
N ALA A 8 -0.86 -13.71 1.07
CA ALA A 8 0.22 -12.99 1.74
C ALA A 8 1.57 -13.23 1.05
N TYR A 9 1.90 -14.48 0.67
CA TYR A 9 3.11 -14.75 -0.12
C TYR A 9 3.13 -13.94 -1.43
N ALA A 10 2.02 -13.97 -2.19
CA ALA A 10 1.91 -13.21 -3.43
C ALA A 10 2.13 -11.71 -3.19
N TYR A 11 1.54 -11.17 -2.13
CA TYR A 11 1.72 -9.77 -1.76
C TYR A 11 3.18 -9.46 -1.37
N GLY A 12 3.80 -10.33 -0.57
CA GLY A 12 5.20 -10.19 -0.13
C GLY A 12 6.19 -10.17 -1.29
N VAL A 13 5.90 -10.88 -2.38
CA VAL A 13 6.71 -10.86 -3.62
C VAL A 13 6.39 -9.63 -4.49
N LEU A 14 5.10 -9.41 -4.78
CA LEU A 14 4.67 -8.44 -5.80
C LEU A 14 4.67 -6.99 -5.32
N ALA A 15 4.61 -6.76 -4.01
CA ALA A 15 4.63 -5.40 -3.45
C ALA A 15 6.03 -4.79 -3.37
N GLN A 16 7.08 -5.52 -3.74
CA GLN A 16 8.46 -5.03 -3.67
C GLN A 16 8.80 -4.15 -4.88
N PRO A 17 9.43 -2.97 -4.68
CA PRO A 17 9.92 -2.16 -5.79
C PRO A 17 10.85 -2.95 -6.73
N GLY A 18 11.72 -3.79 -6.14
CA GLY A 18 12.64 -4.64 -6.89
C GLY A 18 11.98 -5.68 -7.79
N TYR A 19 10.69 -6.00 -7.60
CA TYR A 19 9.96 -6.87 -8.52
C TYR A 19 9.74 -6.17 -9.86
N VAL A 20 9.31 -4.91 -9.83
CA VAL A 20 9.11 -4.10 -11.04
C VAL A 20 10.44 -3.84 -11.73
N ASP A 21 11.48 -3.50 -10.96
CA ASP A 21 12.81 -3.26 -11.51
C ASP A 21 13.39 -4.50 -12.20
N ARG A 22 13.17 -5.69 -11.60
CA ARG A 22 13.69 -6.96 -12.14
C ARG A 22 12.94 -7.44 -13.37
N PHE A 23 11.61 -7.32 -13.38
CA PHE A 23 10.75 -7.89 -14.41
C PHE A 23 10.14 -6.82 -15.32
N TRP A 24 10.82 -5.67 -15.46
CA TRP A 24 10.32 -4.52 -16.21
C TRP A 24 9.85 -4.90 -17.62
N ASP A 25 10.69 -5.61 -18.38
CA ASP A 25 10.39 -6.02 -19.75
C ASP A 25 9.20 -6.99 -19.82
N GLU A 26 9.12 -7.95 -18.89
CA GLU A 26 8.01 -8.91 -18.84
C GLU A 26 6.69 -8.26 -18.41
N LEU A 27 6.73 -7.20 -17.61
CA LEU A 27 5.53 -6.50 -17.14
C LEU A 27 4.87 -5.64 -18.23
N GLU A 28 5.55 -5.39 -19.36
CA GLU A 28 4.90 -4.82 -20.55
C GLU A 28 3.80 -5.75 -21.11
N GLN A 29 3.91 -7.06 -20.86
CA GLN A 29 2.94 -8.06 -21.31
C GLN A 29 2.16 -8.65 -20.12
N PRO A 30 0.88 -8.29 -19.93
CA PRO A 30 0.08 -8.86 -18.86
C PRO A 30 -0.20 -10.36 -19.09
N PRO A 31 -0.41 -11.15 -18.02
CA PRO A 31 -0.39 -10.76 -16.59
C PRO A 31 1.00 -10.92 -15.92
N PRO A 32 1.23 -10.24 -14.76
CA PRO A 32 2.43 -10.46 -13.94
C PRO A 32 2.53 -11.92 -13.50
N ARG A 33 3.77 -12.42 -13.37
CA ARG A 33 4.04 -13.82 -12.98
C ARG A 33 4.57 -13.88 -11.56
N LEU A 34 3.98 -14.75 -10.75
CA LEU A 34 4.43 -14.97 -9.38
C LEU A 34 5.46 -16.10 -9.35
N PRO A 35 6.75 -15.84 -9.05
CA PRO A 35 7.68 -16.91 -8.73
C PRO A 35 7.29 -17.54 -7.39
N ILE A 36 7.13 -18.87 -7.36
CA ILE A 36 6.76 -19.62 -6.16
C ILE A 36 7.91 -20.58 -5.83
N THR A 37 8.58 -20.34 -4.72
CA THR A 37 9.68 -21.21 -4.25
C THR A 37 9.17 -22.57 -3.79
N LYS A 38 9.97 -23.63 -4.04
CA LYS A 38 9.77 -24.96 -3.46
C LYS A 38 10.30 -25.09 -2.03
N ASP A 39 11.08 -24.11 -1.54
CA ASP A 39 11.54 -24.08 -0.16
C ASP A 39 10.42 -23.59 0.77
N PRO A 40 9.87 -24.47 1.63
CA PRO A 40 8.76 -24.10 2.51
C PRO A 40 9.15 -23.08 3.58
N ALA A 41 10.42 -23.02 3.99
CA ALA A 41 10.89 -22.04 4.97
C ALA A 41 11.00 -20.65 4.35
N LEU A 42 11.55 -20.55 3.13
CA LEU A 42 11.59 -19.30 2.38
C LEU A 42 10.17 -18.80 2.05
N PHE A 43 9.28 -19.70 1.62
CA PHE A 43 7.86 -19.38 1.43
C PHE A 43 7.26 -18.75 2.68
N ALA A 44 7.47 -19.37 3.85
CA ALA A 44 6.88 -18.91 5.09
C ALA A 44 7.36 -17.48 5.45
N ARG A 45 8.67 -17.21 5.35
CA ARG A 45 9.22 -15.88 5.66
C ARG A 45 8.69 -14.78 4.71
N VAL A 46 8.56 -15.09 3.42
CA VAL A 46 8.01 -14.16 2.42
C VAL A 46 6.54 -13.89 2.72
N ALA A 47 5.78 -14.93 3.06
CA ALA A 47 4.39 -14.78 3.42
C ALA A 47 4.21 -13.98 4.73
N ASP A 48 5.09 -14.15 5.72
CA ASP A 48 5.06 -13.36 6.96
C ASP A 48 5.29 -11.86 6.69
N LEU A 49 6.24 -11.53 5.80
CA LEU A 49 6.41 -10.15 5.32
C LEU A 49 5.15 -9.65 4.61
N GLY A 50 4.54 -10.48 3.77
CA GLY A 50 3.31 -10.14 3.06
C GLY A 50 2.13 -9.88 4.00
N GLU A 51 1.99 -10.65 5.08
CA GLU A 51 0.98 -10.42 6.12
C GLU A 51 1.20 -9.07 6.80
N GLU A 52 2.45 -8.73 7.12
CA GLU A 52 2.78 -7.44 7.72
C GLU A 52 2.44 -6.27 6.78
N LEU A 53 2.83 -6.36 5.50
CA LEU A 53 2.51 -5.34 4.51
C LEU A 53 0.99 -5.23 4.27
N LEU A 54 0.26 -6.35 4.24
CA LEU A 54 -1.20 -6.35 4.12
C LEU A 54 -1.86 -5.71 5.35
N HIS A 55 -1.36 -6.02 6.55
CA HIS A 55 -1.83 -5.40 7.77
C HIS A 55 -1.67 -3.88 7.71
N LEU A 56 -0.47 -3.39 7.34
CA LEU A 56 -0.17 -1.96 7.21
C LEU A 56 -1.06 -1.29 6.16
N HIS A 57 -1.13 -1.87 4.95
CA HIS A 57 -1.85 -1.27 3.82
C HIS A 57 -3.38 -1.41 3.92
N THR A 58 -3.88 -2.14 4.93
CA THR A 58 -5.29 -2.15 5.31
C THR A 58 -5.57 -1.41 6.61
N TYR A 59 -4.64 -0.56 7.07
CA TYR A 59 -4.78 0.22 8.30
C TYR A 59 -5.12 -0.65 9.52
N GLY A 60 -4.60 -1.88 9.51
CA GLY A 60 -4.78 -2.86 10.56
C GLY A 60 -6.07 -3.69 10.52
N GLU A 61 -6.93 -3.49 9.53
CA GLU A 61 -8.22 -4.21 9.43
C GLU A 61 -8.07 -5.70 9.08
N ARG A 62 -6.97 -6.09 8.43
CA ARG A 62 -6.74 -7.46 7.96
C ARG A 62 -5.39 -7.99 8.43
N PHE A 63 -5.25 -9.31 8.37
CA PHE A 63 -3.99 -10.04 8.58
C PHE A 63 -3.28 -9.81 9.93
N ARG A 64 -4.00 -9.33 10.97
CA ARG A 64 -3.61 -9.48 12.40
C ARG A 64 -4.76 -9.93 13.29
N THR A 65 -4.40 -10.53 14.42
CA THR A 65 -5.32 -11.00 15.46
C THR A 65 -6.13 -9.85 16.08
N PRO A 66 -7.35 -10.09 16.60
CA PRO A 66 -8.26 -9.04 17.11
C PRO A 66 -7.74 -8.20 18.29
N SER A 67 -6.54 -8.47 18.80
CA SER A 67 -6.05 -7.85 20.02
C SER A 67 -5.38 -6.49 19.83
N ARG A 68 -5.19 -5.99 18.60
CA ARG A 68 -4.84 -4.58 18.31
C ARG A 68 -4.79 -4.28 16.81
N ALA A 69 -5.73 -3.45 16.35
CA ALA A 69 -5.65 -2.77 15.05
C ALA A 69 -4.80 -1.50 15.20
N ASP A 70 -3.51 -1.68 15.51
CA ASP A 70 -2.61 -0.56 15.75
C ASP A 70 -1.60 -0.50 14.60
N ILE A 71 -1.77 0.50 13.73
CA ILE A 71 -0.70 0.94 12.84
C ILE A 71 0.47 1.33 13.74
N PRO A 72 1.68 0.79 13.53
CA PRO A 72 2.84 1.17 14.31
C PRO A 72 3.00 2.69 14.27
N GLN A 73 3.07 3.34 15.43
CA GLN A 73 3.37 4.75 15.46
C GLN A 73 4.81 4.95 15.00
N GLY A 74 4.98 5.65 13.88
CA GLY A 74 6.28 5.92 13.30
C GLY A 74 6.96 7.16 13.87
N GLU A 75 7.82 7.82 13.09
CA GLU A 75 8.61 8.98 13.52
C GLU A 75 7.90 10.31 13.30
N ALA A 76 7.18 10.47 12.18
CA ALA A 76 6.48 11.71 11.86
C ALA A 76 5.57 12.20 12.99
N ARG A 77 5.66 13.49 13.30
CA ARG A 77 4.80 14.21 14.26
C ARG A 77 4.25 15.47 13.61
N CYS A 78 3.07 15.90 14.06
CA CYS A 78 2.55 17.23 13.80
C CYS A 78 3.31 18.20 14.73
N THR A 79 4.27 18.95 14.20
CA THR A 79 5.11 19.88 14.97
C THR A 79 4.47 21.26 15.05
N GLU A 80 3.68 21.64 14.05
CA GLU A 80 2.82 22.83 14.07
C GLU A 80 1.43 22.43 13.59
N GLU A 81 0.39 22.82 14.33
CA GLU A 81 -0.99 22.45 14.02
C GLU A 81 -1.47 23.12 12.72
N VAL A 82 -2.06 22.33 11.82
CA VAL A 82 -2.73 22.86 10.63
C VAL A 82 -4.02 23.56 11.06
N PRO A 83 -4.22 24.85 10.73
CA PRO A 83 -5.46 25.55 11.03
C PRO A 83 -6.67 24.84 10.42
N PRO A 84 -7.79 24.68 11.17
CA PRO A 84 -8.96 23.98 10.67
C PRO A 84 -9.70 24.77 9.57
N SER A 85 -9.67 26.10 9.59
CA SER A 85 -10.39 26.91 8.59
C SER A 85 -9.64 28.21 8.30
N PRO A 86 -9.52 28.64 7.03
CA PRO A 86 -9.90 27.87 5.83
C PRO A 86 -9.05 26.59 5.70
N PRO A 87 -9.50 25.58 4.93
CA PRO A 87 -8.68 24.41 4.66
C PRO A 87 -7.40 24.83 3.91
N PRO A 88 -6.32 24.04 4.00
CA PRO A 88 -5.03 24.36 3.39
C PRO A 88 -5.15 24.72 1.91
N GLU A 89 -4.51 25.81 1.49
CA GLU A 89 -4.45 26.20 0.08
C GLU A 89 -3.47 25.35 -0.74
N GLY A 90 -2.55 24.67 -0.07
CA GLY A 90 -1.45 23.94 -0.69
C GLY A 90 -0.56 23.22 0.34
N HIS A 91 0.36 22.40 -0.16
CA HIS A 91 1.43 21.79 0.61
C HIS A 91 2.79 22.00 -0.06
N SER A 92 3.87 21.82 0.71
CA SER A 92 5.24 21.82 0.20
C SER A 92 6.12 20.91 1.04
N TYR A 93 7.25 20.49 0.47
CA TYR A 93 8.19 19.60 1.16
C TYR A 93 9.62 20.15 1.07
N ASP A 94 10.29 20.17 2.22
CA ASP A 94 11.71 20.48 2.36
C ASP A 94 12.48 19.20 2.65
N ALA A 95 13.21 18.70 1.65
CA ALA A 95 13.95 17.45 1.74
C ALA A 95 15.18 17.54 2.65
N GLU A 96 15.79 18.72 2.78
CA GLU A 96 16.97 18.94 3.64
C GLU A 96 16.53 18.97 5.10
N ALA A 97 15.47 19.72 5.41
CA ALA A 97 14.91 19.80 6.75
C ALA A 97 14.05 18.58 7.12
N ARG A 98 13.64 17.77 6.13
CA ARG A 98 12.68 16.66 6.28
C ARG A 98 11.33 17.12 6.84
N VAL A 99 10.82 18.23 6.31
CA VAL A 99 9.59 18.87 6.78
C VAL A 99 8.55 18.88 5.67
N LEU A 100 7.39 18.31 5.95
CA LEU A 100 6.17 18.46 5.15
C LEU A 100 5.33 19.61 5.72
N ARG A 101 5.07 20.63 4.90
CA ARG A 101 4.20 21.76 5.24
C ARG A 101 2.84 21.59 4.59
N VAL A 102 1.78 21.78 5.35
CA VAL A 102 0.39 21.70 4.90
C VAL A 102 -0.33 22.96 5.36
N GLY A 103 -0.55 23.91 4.46
CA GLY A 103 -0.94 25.28 4.85
C GLY A 103 0.08 25.87 5.82
N ASP A 104 -0.40 26.32 6.99
CA ASP A 104 0.44 26.87 8.06
C ASP A 104 0.87 25.80 9.11
N GLY A 105 0.57 24.52 8.87
CA GLY A 105 1.02 23.43 9.75
C GLY A 105 2.26 22.71 9.23
N GLU A 106 2.96 22.03 10.13
CA GLU A 106 4.21 21.32 9.85
C GLU A 106 4.19 19.89 10.40
N PHE A 107 4.77 18.98 9.62
CA PHE A 107 4.96 17.58 9.96
C PHE A 107 6.44 17.22 9.81
N ALA A 108 7.05 16.74 10.89
CA ALA A 108 8.46 16.38 10.92
C ALA A 108 8.77 15.30 11.98
N PRO A 109 9.80 14.47 11.75
CA PRO A 109 10.52 14.32 10.47
C PRO A 109 9.69 13.53 9.45
N VAL A 110 9.82 13.86 8.17
CA VAL A 110 9.29 13.06 7.05
C VAL A 110 10.43 12.84 6.07
N SER A 111 10.88 11.60 5.90
CA SER A 111 12.03 11.30 5.04
C SER A 111 11.69 11.50 3.54
N PRO A 112 12.69 11.79 2.68
CA PRO A 112 12.45 11.95 1.25
C PRO A 112 11.87 10.70 0.59
N GLU A 113 12.22 9.51 1.09
CA GLU A 113 11.70 8.22 0.63
C GLU A 113 10.21 8.07 0.96
N VAL A 114 9.77 8.56 2.11
CA VAL A 114 8.37 8.54 2.53
C VAL A 114 7.54 9.56 1.73
N TYR A 115 8.01 10.81 1.63
CA TYR A 115 7.31 11.83 0.85
C TYR A 115 7.26 11.48 -0.64
N GLY A 116 8.38 10.96 -1.18
CA GLY A 116 8.54 10.55 -2.56
C GLY A 116 7.93 9.19 -2.90
N TYR A 117 7.36 8.47 -1.92
CA TYR A 117 6.82 7.14 -2.14
C TYR A 117 5.75 7.15 -3.24
N SER A 118 5.93 6.28 -4.23
CA SER A 118 5.01 6.19 -5.36
C SER A 118 4.71 4.75 -5.76
N VAL A 119 3.52 4.55 -6.32
CA VAL A 119 3.08 3.28 -6.91
C VAL A 119 2.70 3.54 -8.35
N SER A 120 3.47 3.00 -9.30
CA SER A 120 3.25 3.23 -10.74
C SER A 120 3.19 4.73 -11.12
N GLY A 121 4.06 5.55 -10.52
CA GLY A 121 4.09 7.01 -10.72
C GLY A 121 3.01 7.79 -9.95
N PHE A 122 2.15 7.11 -9.19
CA PHE A 122 1.21 7.77 -8.28
C PHE A 122 1.91 8.12 -6.97
N HIS A 123 2.25 9.40 -6.77
CA HIS A 123 2.84 9.91 -5.52
C HIS A 123 1.79 9.92 -4.41
N VAL A 124 1.95 9.05 -3.42
CA VAL A 124 0.88 8.72 -2.47
C VAL A 124 0.56 9.90 -1.55
N VAL A 125 1.57 10.50 -0.92
CA VAL A 125 1.40 11.62 0.03
C VAL A 125 0.84 12.86 -0.70
N GLU A 126 1.49 13.26 -1.80
CA GLU A 126 1.06 14.39 -2.62
C GLU A 126 -0.37 14.21 -3.13
N SER A 127 -0.71 13.04 -3.68
CA SER A 127 -2.06 12.79 -4.21
C SER A 127 -3.12 12.75 -3.11
N TRP A 128 -2.78 12.31 -1.90
CA TRP A 128 -3.68 12.31 -0.76
C TRP A 128 -3.98 13.74 -0.27
N LEU A 129 -2.95 14.60 -0.22
CA LEU A 129 -3.04 16.01 0.16
C LEU A 129 -3.82 16.82 -0.88
N ASN A 130 -3.47 16.68 -2.15
CA ASN A 130 -4.12 17.33 -3.29
C ASN A 130 -5.64 17.16 -3.32
N ARG A 131 -6.16 16.05 -2.77
CA ARG A 131 -7.61 15.80 -2.69
C ARG A 131 -8.31 16.54 -1.56
N ARG A 132 -7.56 17.07 -0.59
CA ARG A 132 -8.02 17.69 0.65
C ARG A 132 -7.68 19.18 0.77
N GLU A 133 -7.04 19.74 -0.26
CA GLU A 133 -6.77 21.17 -0.36
C GLU A 133 -8.00 21.97 -0.81
N LEU A 134 -8.01 23.26 -0.48
CA LEU A 134 -9.05 24.21 -0.86
C LEU A 134 -9.19 24.31 -2.39
N LYS A 135 -8.07 24.37 -3.09
CA LYS A 135 -8.04 24.49 -4.55
C LYS A 135 -7.89 23.11 -5.17
N ARG A 136 -8.74 22.81 -6.15
CA ARG A 136 -8.65 21.59 -6.94
C ARG A 136 -7.35 21.54 -7.72
N SER A 137 -6.64 20.43 -7.64
CA SER A 137 -5.56 20.07 -8.57
C SER A 137 -6.04 19.03 -9.61
N GLY A 138 -5.44 19.03 -10.81
CA GLY A 138 -5.71 18.04 -11.86
C GLY A 138 -6.89 18.33 -12.79
N ARG A 139 -7.33 17.34 -13.58
CA ARG A 139 -8.48 17.43 -14.51
C ARG A 139 -9.78 17.02 -13.83
N GLU A 140 -10.87 17.71 -14.15
CA GLU A 140 -12.20 17.35 -13.66
C GLU A 140 -12.69 16.15 -14.45
N SER A 141 -13.06 15.10 -13.75
CA SER A 141 -13.51 13.84 -14.34
C SER A 141 -14.96 13.52 -13.97
N SER A 142 -15.44 14.09 -12.86
CA SER A 142 -16.77 13.84 -12.31
C SER A 142 -17.21 14.98 -11.38
N PRO A 143 -18.51 15.24 -11.22
CA PRO A 143 -19.04 16.15 -10.19
C PRO A 143 -18.61 15.80 -8.75
N LEU A 144 -18.21 14.54 -8.50
CA LEU A 144 -17.64 14.15 -7.20
C LEU A 144 -16.31 14.86 -6.90
N ASP A 145 -15.60 15.36 -7.92
CA ASP A 145 -14.34 16.11 -7.77
C ASP A 145 -14.57 17.52 -7.18
N GLU A 146 -15.82 17.99 -7.14
CA GLU A 146 -16.23 19.25 -6.51
C GLU A 146 -16.42 19.09 -4.99
N ILE A 147 -16.61 17.86 -4.50
CA ILE A 147 -16.77 17.59 -3.07
C ILE A 147 -15.39 17.71 -2.41
N ARG A 148 -15.19 18.84 -1.71
CA ARG A 148 -13.96 19.16 -0.98
C ARG A 148 -14.26 19.37 0.50
N PRO A 149 -13.29 19.11 1.38
CA PRO A 149 -13.46 19.43 2.79
C PRO A 149 -13.59 20.95 3.00
N GLU A 150 -14.55 21.36 3.83
CA GLU A 150 -14.73 22.76 4.23
C GLU A 150 -13.74 23.20 5.33
N ARG A 151 -13.12 22.22 6.00
CA ARG A 151 -12.19 22.43 7.10
C ARG A 151 -11.14 21.31 7.15
N TRP A 152 -9.99 21.58 7.74
CA TRP A 152 -8.99 20.56 8.05
C TRP A 152 -9.35 19.79 9.33
N GLU A 153 -9.46 18.47 9.20
CA GLU A 153 -9.63 17.54 10.32
C GLU A 153 -8.75 16.28 10.19
N PHE A 154 -7.83 16.29 9.23
CA PHE A 154 -7.14 15.09 8.75
C PHE A 154 -5.73 14.90 9.33
N THR A 155 -5.33 15.64 10.37
CA THR A 155 -4.00 15.50 10.99
C THR A 155 -3.72 14.05 11.41
N GLY A 156 -4.70 13.40 12.05
CA GLY A 156 -4.57 12.00 12.47
C GLY A 156 -4.46 11.03 11.30
N GLU A 157 -5.26 11.23 10.25
CA GLU A 157 -5.20 10.41 9.03
C GLU A 157 -3.89 10.59 8.28
N LEU A 158 -3.38 11.81 8.19
CA LEU A 158 -2.09 12.10 7.56
C LEU A 158 -0.95 11.44 8.33
N LEU A 159 -0.96 11.53 9.67
CA LEU A 159 0.02 10.84 10.50
C LEU A 159 -0.05 9.33 10.31
N ALA A 160 -1.25 8.74 10.29
CA ALA A 160 -1.42 7.31 10.03
C ALA A 160 -0.87 6.91 8.66
N LEU A 161 -1.14 7.70 7.60
CA LEU A 161 -0.57 7.49 6.28
C LEU A 161 0.96 7.54 6.30
N LEU A 162 1.54 8.56 6.93
CA LEU A 162 2.99 8.72 7.03
C LEU A 162 3.63 7.54 7.76
N TRP A 163 3.03 7.07 8.86
CA TRP A 163 3.56 5.93 9.62
C TRP A 163 3.46 4.61 8.86
N VAL A 164 2.37 4.40 8.11
CA VAL A 164 2.28 3.25 7.19
C VAL A 164 3.40 3.29 6.18
N LEU A 165 3.64 4.44 5.54
CA LEU A 165 4.69 4.58 4.52
C LEU A 165 6.11 4.47 5.09
N GLU A 166 6.36 5.01 6.29
CA GLU A 166 7.62 4.85 7.01
C GLU A 166 7.95 3.37 7.22
N GLU A 167 6.98 2.60 7.72
CA GLU A 167 7.15 1.17 7.95
C GLU A 167 7.30 0.39 6.64
N THR A 168 6.50 0.73 5.61
CA THR A 168 6.62 0.14 4.28
C THR A 168 8.02 0.36 3.69
N VAL A 169 8.53 1.59 3.74
CA VAL A 169 9.89 1.93 3.28
C VAL A 169 10.94 1.16 4.09
N ARG A 170 10.79 1.08 5.42
CA ARG A 170 11.69 0.33 6.31
C ARG A 170 11.79 -1.16 5.93
N LEU A 171 10.69 -1.75 5.46
CA LEU A 171 10.60 -3.17 5.09
C LEU A 171 11.12 -3.47 3.67
N GLN A 172 11.27 -2.47 2.80
CA GLN A 172 11.68 -2.68 1.40
C GLN A 172 13.02 -3.43 1.24
N PRO A 173 14.10 -3.12 1.97
CA PRO A 173 15.36 -3.85 1.81
C PRO A 173 15.23 -5.35 2.15
N LEU A 174 14.40 -5.67 3.16
CA LEU A 174 14.12 -7.06 3.53
C LEU A 174 13.36 -7.78 2.41
N GLY A 175 12.33 -7.14 1.86
CA GLY A 175 11.55 -7.69 0.77
C GLY A 175 12.35 -7.85 -0.52
N ALA A 176 13.25 -6.91 -0.84
CA ALA A 176 14.19 -7.05 -1.96
C ALA A 176 15.11 -8.27 -1.78
N GLY A 177 15.68 -8.47 -0.59
CA GLY A 177 16.50 -9.66 -0.29
C GLY A 177 15.71 -10.97 -0.42
N PHE A 178 14.46 -10.99 0.04
CA PHE A 178 13.59 -12.14 -0.14
C PHE A 178 13.23 -12.42 -1.60
N LEU A 179 13.02 -11.39 -2.41
CA LEU A 179 12.81 -11.57 -3.86
C LEU A 179 14.04 -12.19 -4.52
N ASP A 180 15.25 -11.72 -4.17
CA ASP A 180 16.51 -12.30 -4.66
C ASP A 180 16.64 -13.78 -4.29
N GLU A 181 16.38 -14.12 -3.01
CA GLU A 181 16.41 -15.50 -2.53
C GLU A 181 15.37 -16.38 -3.26
N VAL A 182 14.16 -15.87 -3.47
CA VAL A 182 13.11 -16.61 -4.20
C VAL A 182 13.56 -16.87 -5.63
N CYS A 183 14.03 -15.86 -6.36
CA CYS A 183 14.49 -16.02 -7.73
C CYS A 183 15.71 -16.93 -7.87
N ALA A 184 16.56 -17.04 -6.84
CA ALA A 184 17.70 -17.95 -6.83
C ALA A 184 17.35 -19.39 -6.38
N SER A 185 16.18 -19.58 -5.77
CA SER A 185 15.73 -20.89 -5.28
C SER A 185 15.16 -21.78 -6.39
N GLU A 186 14.91 -23.05 -6.06
CA GLU A 186 14.12 -23.91 -6.96
C GLU A 186 12.67 -23.44 -6.97
N LEU A 187 12.14 -23.12 -8.15
CA LEU A 187 10.77 -22.62 -8.34
C LEU A 187 9.84 -23.71 -8.87
N PHE A 188 8.56 -23.66 -8.50
CA PHE A 188 7.53 -24.44 -9.17
C PHE A 188 7.38 -23.99 -10.63
N THR A 189 7.37 -24.96 -11.54
CA THR A 189 7.01 -24.73 -12.94
C THR A 189 5.50 -24.82 -13.12
N ALA A 190 4.98 -24.20 -14.18
CA ALA A 190 3.54 -24.26 -14.49
C ALA A 190 3.05 -25.71 -14.68
N ALA A 191 3.90 -26.62 -15.15
CA ALA A 191 3.57 -28.03 -15.35
C ALA A 191 3.40 -28.82 -14.03
N GLU A 192 3.95 -28.30 -12.93
CA GLU A 192 3.83 -28.92 -11.60
C GLU A 192 2.56 -28.48 -10.85
N LEU A 193 1.87 -27.45 -11.34
CA LEU A 193 0.64 -26.95 -10.75
C LEU A 193 -0.60 -27.67 -11.32
N PRO A 194 -1.63 -27.94 -10.51
CA PRO A 194 -2.86 -28.52 -11.00
C PRO A 194 -3.56 -27.56 -11.97
N MET A 195 -4.14 -28.12 -13.03
CA MET A 195 -4.98 -27.35 -13.94
C MET A 195 -6.40 -27.24 -13.34
N PRO A 196 -7.00 -26.03 -13.32
CA PRO A 196 -8.39 -25.89 -12.89
C PRO A 196 -9.30 -26.71 -13.78
N THR A 197 -10.20 -27.47 -13.15
CA THR A 197 -11.31 -28.19 -13.81
C THR A 197 -12.30 -27.21 -14.44
N ASP A 198 -13.15 -27.68 -15.35
CA ASP A 198 -14.14 -26.82 -16.01
C ASP A 198 -15.08 -26.15 -14.98
N THR A 199 -15.49 -26.87 -13.96
CA THR A 199 -16.34 -26.35 -12.86
C THR A 199 -15.63 -25.27 -12.04
N GLU A 200 -14.32 -25.39 -11.80
CA GLU A 200 -13.55 -24.37 -11.06
C GLU A 200 -13.31 -23.09 -11.87
N ARG A 201 -13.47 -23.13 -13.21
CA ARG A 201 -13.38 -21.96 -14.08
C ARG A 201 -14.70 -21.20 -14.19
N GLU A 202 -15.81 -21.82 -13.83
CA GLU A 202 -17.10 -21.14 -13.81
C GLU A 202 -17.12 -20.06 -12.73
N ALA A 203 -17.69 -18.90 -13.05
CA ALA A 203 -17.88 -17.85 -12.06
C ALA A 203 -18.71 -18.39 -10.90
N PRO A 204 -18.44 -17.98 -9.64
CA PRO A 204 -19.24 -18.39 -8.50
C PRO A 204 -20.72 -18.12 -8.80
N GLY A 205 -21.55 -19.17 -8.78
CA GLY A 205 -22.96 -19.06 -9.10
C GLY A 205 -23.60 -18.00 -8.21
N ALA A 206 -24.34 -17.05 -8.81
CA ALA A 206 -24.97 -15.95 -8.10
C ALA A 206 -25.91 -16.49 -7.01
N ALA A 207 -25.41 -16.56 -5.78
CA ALA A 207 -26.27 -16.75 -4.62
C ALA A 207 -27.16 -15.51 -4.54
N ARG A 208 -28.45 -15.68 -4.87
CA ARG A 208 -29.49 -14.66 -4.69
C ARG A 208 -29.37 -14.10 -3.27
N GLN A 209 -28.87 -12.88 -3.14
CA GLN A 209 -28.98 -12.13 -1.90
C GLN A 209 -30.47 -11.98 -1.59
N GLY A 210 -30.93 -12.74 -0.59
CA GLY A 210 -32.25 -12.59 -0.03
C GLY A 210 -32.41 -11.15 0.47
N ALA A 211 -33.54 -10.55 0.10
CA ALA A 211 -33.91 -9.18 0.42
C ALA A 211 -33.58 -8.80 1.87
N MET A 212 -32.63 -7.89 2.05
CA MET A 212 -32.48 -7.12 3.28
C MET A 212 -33.67 -6.15 3.31
N ARG A 213 -34.69 -6.46 4.12
CA ARG A 213 -35.79 -5.52 4.39
C ARG A 213 -35.23 -4.36 5.22
N LEU A 214 -35.57 -3.15 4.79
CA LEU A 214 -35.43 -1.88 5.51
C LEU A 214 -36.11 -1.95 6.89
#